data_AF-A0A377KIY3-F1
#
_entry.id   AF-A0A377KIY3-F1
#
_cell.length_a   1.000
_cell.length_b   1.000
_cell.length_c   1.000
_cell.angle_alpha   90.00
_cell.angle_beta   90.00
_cell.angle_gamma   90.00
#
_symmetry.space_group_name_H-M   'P 1'
#
loop_
_entity.id
_entity.type
_entity.pdbx_description
1 polymer ?
#
loop_
_entity_poly.entity_id
_entity_poly.type
_entity_poly.pdbx_seq_one_letter_code
_entity_poly.pdbx_strand_id
1 'polypeptide(L)'
;MEEKQHRQQELEEQYDEEAQRIRQQQEKLNEQFIHFRRETGRLVEKVMHFTKNDSWNNQRFYQVMEQSNRVIRQAKNHYMQKLEEKARELTKHHQKELEKFQE
;
A
#
# COMPACT_ATOMS: atom_id res chain seq x y z
N MET A 1 -35.23 21.11 -7.13
CA MET A 1 -34.23 21.37 -6.07
C MET A 1 -33.85 20.09 -5.35
N GLU A 2 -34.81 19.26 -4.94
CA GLU A 2 -34.55 17.96 -4.28
C GLU A 2 -33.69 17.00 -5.13
N GLU A 3 -33.94 16.88 -6.43
CA GLU A 3 -33.16 15.99 -7.32
C GLU A 3 -31.70 16.44 -7.53
N LYS A 4 -31.40 17.74 -7.36
CA LYS A 4 -30.03 18.28 -7.44
C LYS A 4 -29.28 17.99 -6.13
N GLN A 5 -29.96 18.14 -5.00
CA GLN A 5 -29.43 17.77 -3.68
C GLN A 5 -29.20 16.26 -3.54
N HIS A 6 -30.13 15.43 -4.00
CA HIS A 6 -29.99 13.97 -3.96
C HIS A 6 -28.77 13.49 -4.75
N ARG A 7 -28.60 13.99 -5.98
CA ARG A 7 -27.42 13.66 -6.81
C ARG A 7 -26.10 14.13 -6.20
N GLN A 8 -26.11 15.28 -5.52
CA GLN A 8 -24.92 15.77 -4.82
C GLN A 8 -24.58 14.88 -3.62
N GLN A 9 -25.58 14.41 -2.87
CA GLN A 9 -25.38 13.47 -1.76
C GLN A 9 -24.83 12.12 -2.25
N GLU A 10 -25.39 11.55 -3.32
CA GLU A 10 -24.88 10.31 -3.92
C GLU A 10 -23.42 10.45 -4.38
N LEU A 11 -23.05 11.61 -4.95
CA LEU A 11 -21.69 11.88 -5.38
C LEU A 11 -20.71 11.94 -4.18
N GLU A 12 -21.13 12.54 -3.07
CA GLU A 12 -20.33 12.62 -1.84
C GLU A 12 -20.15 11.23 -1.22
N GLU A 13 -21.22 10.45 -1.11
CA GLU A 13 -21.18 9.08 -0.59
C GLU A 13 -20.25 8.19 -1.42
N GLN A 14 -20.32 8.28 -2.75
CA GLN A 14 -19.42 7.54 -3.64
C GLN A 14 -17.95 7.95 -3.46
N TYR A 15 -17.69 9.25 -3.28
CA TYR A 15 -16.35 9.76 -3.03
C TYR A 15 -15.80 9.22 -1.71
N ASP A 16 -16.58 9.32 -0.63
CA ASP A 16 -16.18 8.87 0.71
C ASP A 16 -15.91 7.37 0.76
N GLU A 17 -16.78 6.57 0.14
CA GLU A 17 -16.59 5.13 0.03
C GLU A 17 -15.29 4.78 -0.68
N GLU A 18 -15.03 5.37 -1.85
CA GLU A 18 -13.85 5.04 -2.64
C GLU A 18 -12.57 5.57 -1.97
N ALA A 19 -12.62 6.75 -1.34
CA ALA A 19 -11.52 7.29 -0.54
C ALA A 19 -11.21 6.38 0.66
N GLN A 20 -12.23 5.87 1.34
CA GLN A 20 -12.06 4.91 2.43
C GLN A 20 -11.45 3.60 1.95
N ARG A 21 -11.90 3.06 0.81
CA ARG A 21 -11.31 1.85 0.21
C ARG A 21 -9.83 2.04 -0.10
N ILE A 22 -9.43 3.19 -0.66
CA ILE A 22 -8.02 3.49 -0.93
C ILE A 22 -7.22 3.52 0.37
N ARG A 23 -7.70 4.22 1.41
CA ARG A 23 -7.04 4.27 2.73
C ARG A 23 -6.85 2.86 3.32
N GLN A 24 -7.89 2.04 3.30
CA GLN A 24 -7.82 0.64 3.77
C GLN A 24 -6.80 -0.19 2.99
N GLN A 25 -6.68 0.03 1.68
CA GLN A 25 -5.67 -0.66 0.87
C GLN A 25 -4.25 -0.23 1.26
N GLN A 26 -4.02 1.05 1.53
CA GLN A 26 -2.73 1.57 2.00
C GLN A 26 -2.35 1.00 3.37
N GLU A 27 -3.29 0.97 4.32
CA GLU A 27 -3.10 0.38 5.65
C GLU A 27 -2.79 -1.11 5.56
N LYS A 28 -3.61 -1.87 4.84
CA LYS A 28 -3.42 -3.31 4.63
C LYS A 28 -2.06 -3.62 4.00
N LEU A 29 -1.64 -2.85 3.00
CA LEU A 29 -0.31 -2.99 2.40
C LEU A 29 0.80 -2.77 3.43
N ASN A 30 0.67 -1.75 4.27
CA ASN A 30 1.64 -1.45 5.32
C ASN A 30 1.72 -2.58 6.35
N GLU A 31 0.58 -3.07 6.83
CA GLU A 31 0.49 -4.18 7.79
C GLU A 31 1.12 -5.45 7.22
N GLN A 32 0.74 -5.85 6.01
CA GLN A 32 1.29 -7.03 5.34
C GLN A 32 2.79 -6.91 5.15
N PHE A 33 3.30 -5.74 4.79
CA PHE A 33 4.72 -5.51 4.64
C PHE A 33 5.48 -5.60 5.97
N ILE A 34 4.93 -5.06 7.06
CA ILE A 34 5.51 -5.18 8.41
C ILE A 34 5.54 -6.65 8.84
N HIS A 35 4.43 -7.37 8.66
CA HIS A 35 4.32 -8.79 8.98
C HIS A 35 5.36 -9.61 8.21
N PHE A 36 5.43 -9.43 6.89
CA PHE A 36 6.39 -10.09 6.02
C PHE A 36 7.84 -9.86 6.48
N ARG A 37 8.21 -8.61 6.80
CA ARG A 37 9.56 -8.29 7.29
C ARG A 37 9.86 -9.00 8.60
N ARG A 38 8.88 -9.07 9.51
CA ARG A 38 9.04 -9.73 10.80
C ARG A 38 9.26 -11.23 10.64
N GLU A 39 8.43 -11.89 9.84
CA GLU A 39 8.54 -13.33 9.58
C GLU A 39 9.84 -13.67 8.87
N THR A 40 10.20 -12.90 7.85
CA THR A 40 11.45 -13.11 7.10
C THR A 40 12.67 -12.88 7.99
N GLY A 41 12.64 -11.86 8.87
CA GLY A 41 13.69 -11.64 9.87
C GLY A 41 13.86 -12.83 10.80
N ARG A 42 12.76 -13.37 11.34
CA ARG A 42 12.80 -14.58 12.18
C ARG A 42 13.32 -15.80 11.42
N LEU A 43 13.00 -15.94 10.13
CA LEU A 43 13.50 -17.04 9.32
C LEU A 43 15.03 -16.92 9.14
N VAL A 44 15.53 -15.74 8.82
CA VAL A 44 16.98 -15.46 8.73
C VAL A 44 17.69 -15.80 10.04
N GLU A 45 17.13 -15.39 11.18
CA GLU A 45 17.66 -15.74 12.51
C GLU A 45 17.72 -17.25 12.74
N LYS A 46 16.67 -17.99 12.35
CA LYS A 46 16.66 -19.46 12.45
C LYS A 46 17.72 -20.10 11.55
N VAL A 47 17.84 -19.66 10.30
CA VAL A 47 18.87 -20.18 9.38
C VAL A 47 20.25 -19.98 9.98
N MET A 48 20.56 -18.79 10.50
CA MET A 48 21.81 -18.54 11.20
C MET A 48 22.03 -19.50 12.37
N HIS A 49 21.01 -19.68 13.21
CA HIS A 49 21.14 -20.50 14.41
C HIS A 49 21.49 -21.95 14.06
N PHE A 50 20.83 -22.52 13.05
CA PHE A 50 21.03 -23.92 12.65
C PHE A 50 22.34 -24.14 11.90
N THR A 51 22.80 -23.13 11.17
CA THR A 51 23.96 -23.25 10.28
C THR A 51 25.22 -22.57 10.83
N LYS A 52 25.20 -22.14 12.11
CA LYS A 52 26.30 -21.42 12.77
C LYS A 52 27.64 -22.16 12.74
N ASN A 53 27.62 -23.48 12.65
CA ASN A 53 28.79 -24.34 12.64
C ASN A 53 29.08 -24.94 11.25
N ASP A 54 28.27 -24.60 10.26
CA ASP A 54 28.42 -25.10 8.89
C ASP A 54 29.43 -24.24 8.13
N SER A 55 30.17 -24.85 7.21
CA SER A 55 31.19 -24.18 6.37
C SER A 55 30.59 -23.41 5.17
N TRP A 56 29.33 -23.01 5.25
CA TRP A 56 28.62 -22.31 4.17
C TRP A 56 28.81 -20.79 4.23
N ASN A 57 28.61 -20.13 3.10
CA ASN A 57 28.86 -18.70 2.95
C ASN A 57 27.70 -17.84 3.48
N ASN A 58 27.72 -17.59 4.79
CA ASN A 58 26.78 -16.69 5.49
C ASN A 58 26.70 -15.30 4.86
N GLN A 59 27.83 -14.74 4.39
CA GLN A 59 27.87 -13.40 3.82
C GLN A 59 27.08 -13.31 2.51
N ARG A 60 27.21 -14.30 1.62
CA ARG A 60 26.44 -14.36 0.38
C ARG A 60 24.94 -14.49 0.65
N PHE A 61 24.56 -15.27 1.67
CA PHE A 61 23.17 -15.38 2.08
C PHE A 61 22.59 -14.03 2.51
N TYR A 62 23.31 -13.27 3.35
CA TYR A 62 22.87 -11.93 3.75
C TYR A 62 22.71 -10.98 2.58
N GLN A 63 23.65 -10.98 1.64
CA GLN A 63 23.58 -10.13 0.45
C GLN A 63 22.32 -10.42 -0.37
N VAL A 64 22.00 -11.71 -0.56
CA VAL A 64 20.77 -12.12 -1.27
C VAL A 64 19.53 -11.67 -0.49
N MET A 65 19.49 -11.88 0.83
CA MET A 65 18.36 -11.46 1.67
C MET A 65 18.18 -9.94 1.69
N GLU A 66 19.27 -9.17 1.69
CA GLU A 66 19.21 -7.71 1.61
C GLU A 66 18.69 -7.25 0.25
N GLN A 67 19.18 -7.87 -0.84
CA GLN A 67 18.70 -7.58 -2.19
C GLN A 67 17.19 -7.87 -2.33
N SER A 68 16.73 -9.03 -1.85
CA SER A 68 15.29 -9.37 -1.81
C SER A 68 14.49 -8.34 -1.03
N ASN A 69 14.98 -7.92 0.15
CA ASN A 69 14.34 -6.87 0.95
C ASN A 69 14.23 -5.54 0.20
N ARG A 70 15.25 -5.15 -0.58
CA ARG A 70 15.23 -3.92 -1.39
C ARG A 70 14.18 -4.02 -2.50
N VAL A 71 14.12 -5.13 -3.22
CA VAL A 71 13.12 -5.36 -4.29
C VAL A 71 11.70 -5.27 -3.73
N ILE A 72 11.43 -5.91 -2.59
CA ILE A 72 10.10 -5.91 -1.97
C ILE A 72 9.72 -4.51 -1.49
N ARG A 73 10.66 -3.75 -0.91
CA ARG A 73 10.44 -2.33 -0.56
C ARG A 73 10.10 -1.48 -1.78
N GLN A 74 10.82 -1.66 -2.88
CA GLN A 74 10.55 -0.93 -4.11
C GLN A 74 9.15 -1.25 -4.65
N ALA A 75 8.77 -2.54 -4.68
CA ALA A 75 7.44 -2.95 -5.10
C ALA A 75 6.34 -2.35 -4.21
N LYS A 76 6.52 -2.36 -2.89
CA LYS A 76 5.60 -1.72 -1.94
C LYS A 76 5.44 -0.23 -2.23
N ASN A 77 6.56 0.48 -2.40
CA ASN A 77 6.55 1.92 -2.65
C ASN A 77 5.87 2.26 -3.98
N HIS A 78 6.15 1.49 -5.03
CA HIS A 78 5.50 1.63 -6.33
C HIS A 78 3.98 1.45 -6.24
N TYR A 79 3.53 0.44 -5.50
CA TYR A 79 2.10 0.24 -5.31
C TYR A 79 1.46 1.34 -4.45
N MET A 80 2.16 1.82 -3.41
CA MET A 80 1.70 2.96 -2.61
C MET A 80 1.53 4.21 -3.45
N GLN A 81 2.49 4.52 -4.33
CA GLN A 81 2.42 5.64 -5.26
C GLN A 81 1.19 5.56 -6.17
N LYS A 82 0.89 4.38 -6.71
CA LYS A 82 -0.34 4.18 -7.51
C LYS A 82 -1.62 4.45 -6.72
N LEU A 83 -1.67 4.08 -5.45
CA LEU A 83 -2.82 4.38 -4.59
C LEU A 83 -2.94 5.89 -4.31
N GLU A 84 -1.82 6.57 -4.12
CA GLU A 84 -1.79 8.04 -3.96
C GLU A 84 -2.19 8.78 -5.24
N GLU A 85 -1.78 8.28 -6.41
CA GLU A 85 -2.23 8.79 -7.71
C GLU A 85 -3.73 8.60 -7.87
N LYS A 86 -4.25 7.40 -7.57
CA LYS A 86 -5.69 7.12 -7.61
C LYS A 86 -6.49 8.04 -6.67
N ALA A 87 -5.99 8.30 -5.47
CA ALA A 87 -6.63 9.23 -4.52
C ALA A 87 -6.67 10.67 -5.05
N ARG A 88 -5.58 11.11 -5.70
CA ARG A 88 -5.51 12.43 -6.34
C ARG A 88 -6.48 12.55 -7.52
N GLU A 89 -6.55 11.53 -8.37
CA GLU A 89 -7.50 11.48 -9.48
C GLU A 89 -8.95 11.48 -9.00
N LEU A 90 -9.27 10.68 -7.98
CA LEU A 90 -10.59 10.64 -7.36
C LEU A 90 -11.02 12.02 -6.84
N THR A 91 -10.12 12.70 -6.12
CA THR A 91 -10.38 14.06 -5.59
C THR A 91 -10.62 15.06 -6.71
N LYS A 92 -9.79 15.02 -7.75
CA LYS A 92 -9.94 15.92 -8.91
C LYS A 92 -11.26 15.66 -9.66
N HIS A 93 -11.63 14.40 -9.84
CA HIS A 93 -12.89 14.03 -10.48
C HIS A 93 -14.08 14.52 -9.66
N HIS A 94 -14.08 14.28 -8.36
CA HIS A 94 -15.15 14.72 -7.47
C HIS A 94 -15.33 16.25 -7.46
N GLN A 95 -14.23 17.02 -7.39
CA GLN A 95 -14.27 18.48 -7.50
C GLN A 95 -14.91 18.94 -8.82
N LYS A 96 -14.51 18.34 -9.95
CA LYS A 96 -15.06 18.66 -11.26
C LYS A 96 -16.55 18.34 -11.38
N GLU A 97 -17.00 17.25 -10.75
CA GLU A 97 -18.43 16.92 -10.72
C GLU A 97 -19.22 17.90 -9.84
N LEU A 98 -18.67 18.32 -8.69
CA LEU A 98 -19.27 19.33 -7.82
C LEU A 98 -19.45 20.69 -8.51
N GLU A 99 -18.50 21.13 -9.33
CA GLU A 99 -18.58 22.38 -10.09
C GLU A 99 -19.82 22.41 -11.01
N LYS A 100 -20.22 21.27 -11.58
CA LYS A 100 -21.43 21.17 -12.42
C LYS A 100 -22.72 21.39 -11.65
N PHE A 101 -22.70 21.24 -10.33
CA PHE A 101 -23.84 21.55 -9.46
C PHE A 101 -23.84 23.01 -8.98
N GLN A 102 -22.78 23.78 -9.25
CA GLN A 102 -22.71 25.20 -8.92
C GLN A 102 -23.12 26.11 -10.08
N GLU A 103 -23.07 25.60 -11.32
CA GLU A 103 -23.74 26.16 -12.50
C GLU A 103 -25.26 25.89 -12.50
#